data_AF-A0A523QA98-F1
#
_entry.id   AF-A0A523QA98-F1
#
_cell.length_a   1.000
_cell.length_b   1.000
_cell.length_c   1.000
_cell.angle_alpha   90.00
_cell.angle_beta   90.00
_cell.angle_gamma   90.00
#
_symmetry.space_group_name_H-M   'P 1'
#
loop_
_entity.id
_entity.type
_entity.pdbx_description
1 polymer ?
#
loop_
_entity_poly.entity_id
_entity_poly.type
_entity_poly.pdbx_seq_one_letter_code
_entity_poly.pdbx_strand_id
1 'polypeptide(L)'
;MKGGIGSASLTVHGITVAALVAVNAVGDVRDPHTGQLLAGARSPQGGLRDTAAALRAGDLPQTLLAGANTTIGVVATDAVMSKVQMQRLATMAHDGLARTVNPIHTGFDGDVMFSLATGTANTTLEPTVLGSLAAEVTAMAVVEAIRAASSLPGIPAHRERR
;
A
#
# COMPACT_ATOMS: atom_id res chain seq x y z
N MET A 1 1.94 13.43 5.19
CA MET A 1 0.49 13.78 5.12
C MET A 1 -0.32 12.77 5.92
N LYS A 2 -1.63 12.97 6.08
CA LYS A 2 -2.46 11.99 6.76
C LYS A 2 -2.58 10.71 5.92
N GLY A 3 -2.08 9.60 6.47
CA GLY A 3 -2.35 8.24 5.99
C GLY A 3 -3.72 7.73 6.45
N GLY A 4 -3.93 6.42 6.47
CA GLY A 4 -5.24 5.90 6.86
C GLY A 4 -5.34 4.38 6.82
N ILE A 5 -6.58 3.91 6.91
CA ILE A 5 -6.94 2.51 6.67
C ILE A 5 -7.69 2.47 5.34
N GLY A 6 -7.32 1.55 4.47
CA GLY A 6 -8.03 1.32 3.21
C GLY A 6 -8.18 -0.16 2.93
N SER A 7 -9.22 -0.50 2.19
CA SER A 7 -9.49 -1.85 1.75
C SER A 7 -9.96 -1.88 0.31
N ALA A 8 -9.73 -3.01 -0.36
CA ALA A 8 -10.19 -3.28 -1.70
C ALA A 8 -10.31 -4.78 -1.92
N SER A 9 -11.07 -5.18 -2.94
CA SER A 9 -11.24 -6.58 -3.31
C SER A 9 -11.55 -6.73 -4.79
N LEU A 10 -11.13 -7.86 -5.35
CA LEU A 10 -11.49 -8.29 -6.69
C LEU A 10 -11.91 -9.76 -6.65
N THR A 11 -12.91 -10.09 -7.47
CA THR A 11 -13.43 -11.45 -7.60
C THR A 11 -13.24 -11.94 -9.03
N VAL A 12 -12.62 -13.11 -9.20
CA VAL A 12 -12.39 -13.75 -10.49
C VAL A 12 -12.86 -15.20 -10.40
N HIS A 13 -13.74 -15.62 -11.31
CA HIS A 13 -14.29 -16.98 -11.35
C HIS A 13 -14.81 -17.51 -10.00
N GLY A 14 -15.43 -16.62 -9.20
CA GLY A 14 -16.01 -16.95 -7.89
C GLY A 14 -15.02 -16.99 -6.73
N ILE A 15 -13.72 -16.76 -6.96
CA ILE A 15 -12.71 -16.60 -5.92
C ILE A 15 -12.45 -15.12 -5.69
N THR A 16 -12.45 -14.70 -4.43
CA THR A 16 -12.19 -13.32 -4.02
C THR A 16 -10.79 -13.19 -3.44
N VAL A 17 -10.08 -12.14 -3.83
CA VAL A 17 -8.87 -11.67 -3.16
C VAL A 17 -9.13 -10.26 -2.67
N ALA A 18 -8.83 -9.99 -1.40
CA ALA A 18 -9.06 -8.70 -0.76
C ALA A 18 -7.82 -8.25 0.02
N ALA A 19 -7.63 -6.96 0.16
CA ALA A 19 -6.61 -6.38 1.02
C ALA A 19 -7.21 -5.38 2.00
N LEU A 20 -6.59 -5.28 3.17
CA LEU A 20 -6.81 -4.24 4.17
C LEU A 20 -5.44 -3.73 4.60
N VAL A 21 -5.19 -2.44 4.46
CA VAL A 21 -3.86 -1.84 4.69
C VAL A 21 -3.98 -0.60 5.56
N ALA A 22 -3.16 -0.54 6.60
CA ALA A 22 -2.87 0.66 7.37
C ALA A 22 -1.62 1.34 6.80
N VAL A 23 -1.81 2.54 6.24
CA VAL A 23 -0.78 3.28 5.53
C VAL A 23 -0.19 4.36 6.44
N ASN A 24 1.05 4.18 6.85
CA ASN A 24 1.89 5.18 7.52
C ASN A 24 3.30 5.16 6.91
N ALA A 25 3.38 5.29 5.59
CA ALA A 25 4.63 5.20 4.84
C ALA A 25 5.52 6.44 5.00
N VAL A 26 6.84 6.25 4.97
CA VAL A 26 7.78 7.37 4.82
C VAL A 26 7.73 7.98 3.42
N GLY A 27 7.53 7.13 2.41
CA GLY A 27 7.48 7.52 1.02
C GLY A 27 6.18 8.18 0.62
N ASP A 28 6.16 8.66 -0.62
CA ASP A 28 4.96 9.25 -1.17
C ASP A 28 4.03 8.18 -1.72
N VAL A 29 2.72 8.34 -1.47
CA VAL A 29 1.68 7.55 -2.10
C VAL A 29 1.34 8.13 -3.46
N ARG A 30 1.37 7.28 -4.48
CA ARG A 30 1.09 7.58 -5.88
C ARG A 30 -0.06 6.73 -6.39
N ASP A 31 -0.84 7.32 -7.28
CA ASP A 31 -1.77 6.56 -8.10
C ASP A 31 -0.96 5.65 -9.05
N PRO A 32 -1.15 4.33 -9.02
CA PRO A 32 -0.28 3.39 -9.73
C PRO A 32 -0.48 3.39 -11.25
N HIS A 33 -1.59 3.98 -11.74
CA HIS A 33 -1.91 4.01 -13.18
C HIS A 33 -1.50 5.34 -13.83
N THR A 34 -1.64 6.44 -13.09
CA THR A 34 -1.35 7.79 -13.59
C THR A 34 0.00 8.34 -13.12
N GLY A 35 0.59 7.75 -12.06
CA GLY A 35 1.80 8.24 -11.42
C GLY A 35 1.60 9.50 -10.56
N GLN A 36 0.36 10.00 -10.46
CA GLN A 36 0.02 11.20 -9.71
C GLN A 36 0.36 11.01 -8.22
N LEU A 37 1.08 11.99 -7.65
CA LEU A 37 1.32 12.07 -6.21
C LEU A 37 0.01 12.40 -5.47
N LEU A 38 -0.47 11.47 -4.64
CA LEU A 38 -1.70 11.59 -3.86
C LEU A 38 -1.42 12.11 -2.45
N ALA A 39 -0.42 11.53 -1.78
CA ALA A 39 0.00 11.93 -0.44
C ALA A 39 1.51 11.75 -0.28
N GLY A 40 2.12 12.49 0.65
CA GLY A 40 3.56 12.37 0.88
C GLY A 40 4.16 13.55 1.61
N ALA A 41 5.45 13.79 1.34
CA ALA A 41 6.17 14.95 1.82
C ALA A 41 5.60 16.25 1.24
N ARG A 42 5.50 17.30 2.07
CA ARG A 42 5.05 18.61 1.63
C ARG A 42 6.25 19.51 1.33
N SER A 43 6.16 20.25 0.25
CA SER A 43 7.13 21.30 -0.04
C SER A 43 6.83 22.56 0.82
N PRO A 44 7.85 23.28 1.31
CA PRO A 44 7.67 24.58 1.96
C PRO A 44 6.96 25.61 1.07
N GLN A 45 7.13 25.50 -0.24
CA GLN A 45 6.49 26.39 -1.24
C GLN A 45 5.04 25.98 -1.55
N GLY A 46 4.51 24.93 -0.92
CA GLY A 46 3.19 24.37 -1.18
C GLY A 46 3.23 23.15 -2.11
N GLY A 47 2.17 22.34 -2.06
CA GLY A 47 2.07 21.10 -2.84
C GLY A 47 2.87 19.92 -2.27
N LEU A 48 3.04 18.89 -3.10
CA LEU A 48 3.82 17.70 -2.78
C LEU A 48 5.24 17.80 -3.31
N ARG A 49 6.16 17.26 -2.53
CA ARG A 49 7.53 17.03 -2.93
C ARG A 49 7.67 15.56 -3.32
N ASP A 50 8.37 15.31 -4.42
CA ASP A 50 8.80 13.96 -4.78
C ASP A 50 9.98 13.53 -3.89
N THR A 51 9.67 12.72 -2.87
CA THR A 51 10.62 12.21 -1.88
C THR A 51 11.67 11.32 -2.53
N ALA A 52 11.29 10.47 -3.48
CA ALA A 52 12.22 9.58 -4.16
C ALA A 52 13.22 10.35 -5.03
N ALA A 53 12.76 11.39 -5.74
CA ALA A 53 13.64 12.27 -6.51
C ALA A 53 14.57 13.08 -5.60
N ALA A 54 14.06 13.58 -4.48
CA ALA A 54 14.87 14.28 -3.47
C ALA A 54 16.03 13.41 -2.95
N LEU A 55 15.74 12.16 -2.59
CA LEU A 55 16.75 11.21 -2.11
C LEU A 55 17.79 10.90 -3.19
N ARG A 56 17.37 10.71 -4.45
CA ARG A 56 18.31 10.50 -5.57
C ARG A 56 19.21 11.72 -5.82
N ALA A 57 18.77 12.91 -5.45
CA ALA A 57 19.56 14.13 -5.49
C ALA A 57 20.44 14.35 -4.23
N GLY A 58 20.40 13.41 -3.27
CA GLY A 58 21.17 13.49 -2.03
C GLY A 58 20.53 14.34 -0.92
N ASP A 59 19.29 14.80 -1.09
CA ASP A 59 18.58 15.53 -0.04
C ASP A 59 17.91 14.56 0.93
N LEU A 60 18.57 14.35 2.06
CA LEU A 60 18.10 13.48 3.13
C LEU A 60 17.12 14.23 4.04
N PRO A 61 15.96 13.64 4.36
CA PRO A 61 15.04 14.21 5.34
C PRO A 61 15.71 14.39 6.71
N GLN A 62 15.74 15.61 7.24
CA GLN A 62 16.48 15.94 8.46
C GLN A 62 15.81 15.44 9.77
N THR A 63 14.56 14.98 9.70
CA THR A 63 13.74 14.67 10.89
C THR A 63 13.10 13.28 10.88
N LEU A 64 13.64 12.33 10.11
CA LEU A 64 13.13 10.96 10.13
C LEU A 64 13.66 10.18 11.33
N LEU A 65 12.75 9.76 12.20
CA LEU A 65 13.03 8.76 13.22
C LEU A 65 12.91 7.36 12.60
N ALA A 66 13.93 6.52 12.80
CA ALA A 66 13.92 5.13 12.34
C ALA A 66 12.74 4.36 12.94
N GLY A 67 12.01 3.60 12.10
CA GLY A 67 10.86 2.79 12.53
C GLY A 67 9.62 3.57 12.94
N ALA A 68 9.58 4.90 12.75
CA ALA A 68 8.38 5.71 13.03
C ALA A 68 7.31 5.60 11.93
N ASN A 69 7.68 5.01 10.78
CA ASN A 69 6.81 4.78 9.63
C ASN A 69 6.62 3.26 9.45
N THR A 70 5.44 2.83 9.05
CA THR A 70 5.07 1.42 8.91
C THR A 70 3.86 1.31 8.01
N THR A 71 3.96 0.59 6.90
CA THR A 71 2.77 0.13 6.17
C THR A 71 2.50 -1.31 6.52
N ILE A 72 1.39 -1.57 7.21
CA ILE A 72 1.02 -2.91 7.66
C ILE A 72 -0.32 -3.30 7.07
N GLY A 73 -0.43 -4.53 6.57
CA GLY A 73 -1.67 -4.98 5.98
C GLY A 73 -1.84 -6.48 5.96
N VAL A 74 -3.02 -6.89 5.50
CA VAL A 74 -3.38 -8.28 5.25
C VAL A 74 -3.93 -8.40 3.82
N VAL A 75 -3.52 -9.45 3.12
CA VAL A 75 -4.18 -9.94 1.90
C VAL A 75 -4.91 -11.24 2.21
N ALA A 76 -6.20 -11.30 1.93
CA ALA A 76 -7.07 -12.43 2.23
C ALA A 76 -7.69 -13.00 0.97
N THR A 77 -7.94 -14.31 0.94
CA THR A 77 -8.69 -14.97 -0.12
C THR A 77 -9.55 -16.13 0.41
N ASP A 78 -10.58 -16.50 -0.33
CA ASP A 78 -11.37 -17.71 -0.07
C ASP A 78 -10.81 -18.97 -0.76
N ALA A 79 -9.80 -18.82 -1.62
CA ALA A 79 -9.12 -19.94 -2.28
C ALA A 79 -8.51 -20.93 -1.26
N VAL A 80 -8.49 -22.21 -1.62
CA VAL A 80 -7.73 -23.23 -0.87
C VAL A 80 -6.25 -23.06 -1.18
N MET A 81 -5.44 -22.75 -0.17
CA MET A 81 -4.02 -22.46 -0.34
C MET A 81 -3.15 -23.16 0.71
N SER A 82 -2.00 -23.67 0.28
CA SER A 82 -0.96 -24.17 1.17
C SER A 82 -0.18 -23.03 1.82
N LYS A 83 0.52 -23.32 2.93
CA LYS A 83 1.40 -22.37 3.62
C LYS A 83 2.41 -21.69 2.68
N VAL A 84 2.99 -22.44 1.75
CA VAL A 84 3.98 -21.93 0.78
C VAL A 84 3.33 -20.98 -0.22
N GLN A 85 2.15 -21.32 -0.73
CA GLN A 85 1.41 -20.41 -1.62
C GLN A 85 0.96 -19.15 -0.89
N MET A 86 0.57 -19.25 0.39
CA MET A 86 0.24 -18.09 1.22
C MET A 86 1.44 -17.16 1.42
N GLN A 87 2.63 -17.70 1.69
CA GLN A 87 3.85 -16.90 1.78
C GLN A 87 4.12 -16.17 0.46
N ARG A 88 3.94 -16.86 -0.68
CA ARG A 88 4.09 -16.25 -2.00
C ARG A 88 3.07 -15.13 -2.24
N LEU A 89 1.82 -15.32 -1.81
CA LEU A 89 0.77 -14.32 -1.90
C LEU A 89 1.12 -13.05 -1.10
N ALA A 90 1.65 -13.21 0.12
CA ALA A 90 2.14 -12.10 0.92
C ALA A 90 3.28 -11.36 0.22
N THR A 91 4.26 -12.07 -0.35
CA THR A 91 5.33 -11.45 -1.15
C THR A 91 4.77 -10.64 -2.32
N MET A 92 3.79 -11.17 -3.05
CA MET A 92 3.22 -10.45 -4.20
C MET A 92 2.36 -9.26 -3.78
N ALA A 93 1.78 -9.26 -2.57
CA ALA A 93 1.13 -8.08 -2.03
C ALA A 93 2.12 -6.91 -1.80
N HIS A 94 3.38 -7.19 -1.45
CA HIS A 94 4.42 -6.16 -1.39
C HIS A 94 4.65 -5.47 -2.74
N ASP A 95 4.45 -6.15 -3.87
CA ASP A 95 4.53 -5.51 -5.20
C ASP A 95 3.45 -4.43 -5.36
N GLY A 96 2.26 -4.63 -4.76
CA GLY A 96 1.19 -3.64 -4.71
C GLY A 96 1.58 -2.41 -3.89
N LEU A 97 2.25 -2.62 -2.76
CA LEU A 97 2.82 -1.52 -1.98
C LEU A 97 3.87 -0.76 -2.81
N ALA A 98 4.79 -1.46 -3.48
CA ALA A 98 5.85 -0.84 -4.29
C ALA A 98 5.33 -0.07 -5.51
N ARG A 99 4.19 -0.46 -6.09
CA ARG A 99 3.52 0.31 -7.15
C ARG A 99 2.93 1.64 -6.66
N THR A 100 2.62 1.73 -5.37
CA THR A 100 1.86 2.85 -4.81
C THR A 100 2.65 3.70 -3.83
N VAL A 101 3.73 3.20 -3.26
CA VAL A 101 4.56 3.91 -2.28
C VAL A 101 5.98 4.03 -2.80
N ASN A 102 6.53 5.24 -2.83
CA ASN A 102 7.88 5.48 -3.32
C ASN A 102 8.59 6.63 -2.58
N PRO A 103 9.73 6.39 -1.92
CA PRO A 103 10.37 5.07 -1.72
C PRO A 103 9.57 4.19 -0.74
N ILE A 104 9.79 2.88 -0.81
CA ILE A 104 9.22 1.90 0.12
C ILE A 104 10.33 0.97 0.63
N HIS A 105 10.08 0.24 1.72
CA HIS A 105 11.03 -0.70 2.32
C HIS A 105 12.34 -0.02 2.72
N THR A 106 12.25 1.25 3.11
CA THR A 106 13.41 1.98 3.60
C THR A 106 13.78 1.48 5.00
N GLY A 107 14.98 1.80 5.47
CA GLY A 107 15.34 1.55 6.88
C GLY A 107 14.48 2.29 7.91
N PHE A 108 13.58 3.18 7.46
CA PHE A 108 12.63 3.90 8.30
C PHE A 108 11.25 3.24 8.35
N ASP A 109 11.00 2.23 7.51
CA ASP A 109 9.71 1.56 7.37
C ASP A 109 9.71 0.18 8.03
N GLY A 110 8.64 -0.13 8.76
CA GLY A 110 8.31 -1.47 9.26
C GLY A 110 7.32 -2.21 8.36
N ASP A 111 7.51 -2.23 7.04
CA ASP A 111 6.50 -2.74 6.11
C ASP A 111 6.26 -4.25 6.26
N VAL A 112 4.99 -4.65 6.47
CA VAL A 112 4.62 -6.06 6.65
C VAL A 112 3.27 -6.37 6.01
N MET A 113 3.23 -7.39 5.14
CA MET A 113 2.00 -7.98 4.63
C MET A 113 1.79 -9.39 5.21
N PHE A 114 0.68 -9.58 5.90
CA PHE A 114 0.17 -10.90 6.27
C PHE A 114 -0.71 -11.46 5.17
N SER A 115 -0.82 -12.78 5.08
CA SER A 115 -1.74 -13.42 4.15
C SER A 115 -2.63 -14.46 4.83
N LEU A 116 -3.91 -14.49 4.45
CA LEU A 116 -4.94 -15.38 5.01
C LEU A 116 -5.72 -16.08 3.89
N ALA A 117 -6.00 -17.37 4.04
CA ALA A 117 -6.92 -18.10 3.18
C ALA A 117 -7.99 -18.79 4.04
N THR A 118 -9.28 -18.59 3.72
CA THR A 118 -10.37 -19.31 4.43
C THR A 118 -10.58 -20.72 3.89
N GLY A 119 -10.13 -21.00 2.65
CA GLY A 119 -10.24 -22.33 2.03
C GLY A 119 -11.68 -22.78 1.77
N THR A 120 -12.59 -21.83 1.56
CA THR A 120 -14.03 -22.10 1.39
C THR A 120 -14.47 -22.14 -0.07
N ALA A 121 -13.61 -21.74 -1.01
CA ALA A 121 -13.92 -21.76 -2.44
C ALA A 121 -14.01 -23.21 -2.97
N ASN A 122 -15.00 -23.46 -3.83
CA ASN A 122 -15.20 -24.75 -4.50
C ASN A 122 -14.51 -24.83 -5.87
N THR A 123 -13.81 -23.77 -6.27
CA THR A 123 -13.05 -23.66 -7.52
C THR A 123 -11.60 -23.33 -7.22
N THR A 124 -10.73 -23.51 -8.21
CA THR A 124 -9.32 -23.13 -8.13
C THR A 124 -9.01 -22.03 -9.13
N LEU A 125 -7.99 -21.24 -8.82
CA LEU A 125 -7.38 -20.31 -9.76
C LEU A 125 -5.89 -20.61 -9.88
N GLU A 126 -5.34 -20.30 -11.05
CA GLU A 126 -3.90 -20.33 -11.27
C GLU A 126 -3.18 -19.43 -10.25
N PRO A 127 -2.11 -19.90 -9.59
CA PRO A 127 -1.40 -19.12 -8.57
C PRO A 127 -0.93 -17.75 -9.05
N THR A 128 -0.58 -17.63 -10.34
CA THR A 128 -0.19 -16.36 -10.97
C THR A 128 -1.34 -15.36 -10.98
N VAL A 129 -2.58 -15.82 -11.20
CA VAL A 129 -3.77 -14.97 -11.15
C VAL A 129 -3.99 -14.46 -9.73
N LEU A 130 -3.97 -15.36 -8.73
CA LEU A 130 -4.11 -14.98 -7.31
C LEU A 130 -3.06 -13.96 -6.87
N GLY A 131 -1.81 -14.19 -7.27
CA GLY A 131 -0.71 -13.27 -7.00
C GLY A 131 -0.84 -11.91 -7.66
N SER A 132 -1.28 -11.88 -8.93
CA SER A 132 -1.55 -10.63 -9.65
C SER A 132 -2.67 -9.83 -8.97
N LEU A 133 -3.76 -10.52 -8.60
CA LEU A 133 -4.87 -9.92 -7.85
C LEU A 133 -4.40 -9.38 -6.51
N ALA A 134 -3.56 -10.12 -5.77
CA ALA A 134 -3.01 -9.68 -4.49
C ALA A 134 -2.24 -8.37 -4.59
N ALA A 135 -1.37 -8.23 -5.60
CA ALA A 135 -0.66 -6.98 -5.84
C ALA A 135 -1.64 -5.83 -6.19
N GLU A 136 -2.63 -6.10 -7.04
CA GLU A 136 -3.59 -5.10 -7.49
C GLU A 136 -4.48 -4.60 -6.34
N VAL A 137 -5.12 -5.51 -5.58
CA VAL A 137 -5.99 -5.11 -4.47
C VAL A 137 -5.22 -4.43 -3.35
N THR A 138 -3.94 -4.78 -3.16
CA THR A 138 -3.09 -4.09 -2.18
C THR A 138 -2.81 -2.65 -2.63
N ALA A 139 -2.49 -2.43 -3.91
CA ALA A 139 -2.32 -1.09 -4.47
C ALA A 139 -3.61 -0.26 -4.34
N MET A 140 -4.76 -0.84 -4.69
CA MET A 140 -6.07 -0.19 -4.54
C MET A 140 -6.35 0.17 -3.07
N ALA A 141 -6.10 -0.73 -2.13
CA ALA A 141 -6.31 -0.49 -0.70
C ALA A 141 -5.44 0.67 -0.18
N VAL A 142 -4.19 0.80 -0.64
CA VAL A 142 -3.31 1.93 -0.27
C VAL A 142 -3.86 3.25 -0.79
N VAL A 143 -4.32 3.30 -2.05
CA VAL A 143 -4.92 4.51 -2.64
C VAL A 143 -6.18 4.89 -1.87
N GLU A 144 -7.06 3.93 -1.58
CA GLU A 144 -8.28 4.18 -0.82
C GLU A 144 -8.00 4.64 0.61
N ALA A 145 -6.94 4.15 1.27
CA ALA A 145 -6.53 4.62 2.59
C ALA A 145 -6.23 6.13 2.60
N ILE A 146 -5.65 6.65 1.52
CA ILE A 146 -5.33 8.07 1.35
C ILE A 146 -6.57 8.88 0.97
N ARG A 147 -7.40 8.37 0.07
CA ARG A 147 -8.62 9.06 -0.38
C ARG A 147 -9.67 9.18 0.72
N ALA A 148 -9.83 8.13 1.54
CA ALA A 148 -10.80 8.08 2.64
C ALA A 148 -10.35 8.86 3.89
N ALA A 149 -9.05 9.19 4.00
CA ALA A 149 -8.51 9.87 5.16
C ALA A 149 -9.16 11.24 5.41
N SER A 150 -9.33 11.59 6.69
CA SER A 150 -9.77 12.91 7.17
C SER A 150 -8.61 13.63 7.86
N SER A 151 -8.47 14.94 7.68
CA SER A 151 -7.35 15.68 8.28
C SER A 151 -7.33 15.60 9.80
N LEU A 152 -6.12 15.71 10.37
CA LEU A 152 -5.88 15.99 11.79
C LEU A 152 -5.24 17.38 11.92
N PRO A 153 -5.26 18.00 13.12
CA PRO A 153 -4.54 19.26 13.35
C PRO A 153 -3.08 19.18 12.88
N GLY A 154 -2.68 20.06 11.96
CA GLY A 154 -1.34 20.11 11.38
C GLY A 154 -1.03 19.04 10.30
N ILE A 155 -1.88 18.03 10.13
CA ILE A 155 -1.68 16.89 9.24
C ILE A 155 -2.86 16.77 8.25
N PRO A 156 -2.78 17.42 7.06
CA PRO A 156 -3.87 17.41 6.10
C PRO A 156 -4.01 16.07 5.38
N ALA A 157 -5.26 15.72 5.06
CA ALA A 157 -5.63 14.61 4.19
C ALA A 157 -5.66 15.02 2.71
N HIS A 158 -5.64 14.03 1.82
CA HIS A 158 -5.65 14.24 0.37
C HIS A 158 -6.88 15.00 -0.11
N ARG A 159 -8.08 14.57 0.30
CA ARG A 159 -9.38 15.11 -0.17
C ARG A 159 -9.65 16.58 0.19
N GLU A 160 -8.91 17.12 1.16
CA GLU A 160 -9.07 18.49 1.67
C GLU A 160 -8.05 19.45 1.05
N ARG A 161 -7.24 18.97 0.10
CA ARG A 161 -6.38 19.81 -0.74
C ARG A 161 -7.20 20.33 -1.91
N ARG A 162 -7.75 21.54 -1.74
CA ARG A 162 -8.19 22.38 -2.86
C ARG A 162 -7.01 23.12 -3.44
#